data_AF-A0A963FEL4-F1
#
_entry.id   AF-A0A963FEL4-F1
#
_cell.length_a   1.000
_cell.length_b   1.000
_cell.length_c   1.000
_cell.angle_alpha   90.00
_cell.angle_beta   90.00
_cell.angle_gamma   90.00
#
_symmetry.space_group_name_H-M   'P 1'
#
loop_
_entity.id
_entity.type
_entity.pdbx_description
1 polymer ?
#
loop_
_entity_poly.entity_id
_entity_poly.type
_entity_poly.pdbx_seq_one_letter_code
_entity_poly.pdbx_strand_id
1 'polypeptide(L)' 'MAENQDGQEKTEEPTSKRLQDSKKKGQIARSKELNTMAITLIGG' A
#
# COMPACT_ATOMS: atom_id res chain seq x y z
N MET A 1 -16.47 -4.97 18.64
CA MET A 1 -15.00 -5.09 18.55
C MET A 1 -14.59 -4.77 17.12
N ALA A 2 -14.26 -3.51 16.86
CA ALA A 2 -13.60 -3.07 15.63
C ALA A 2 -12.19 -2.64 16.04
N GLU A 3 -11.40 -3.63 16.46
CA GLU A 3 -10.02 -3.44 16.87
C GLU A 3 -9.12 -3.70 15.65
N ASN A 4 -8.19 -2.78 15.36
CA ASN A 4 -7.11 -2.87 14.36
C ASN A 4 -7.37 -2.31 12.93
N GLN A 5 -7.97 -1.12 12.79
CA GLN A 5 -7.83 -0.32 11.55
C GLN A 5 -6.61 0.61 11.55
N ASP A 6 -6.02 0.89 12.71
CA ASP A 6 -4.78 1.64 12.82
C ASP A 6 -3.59 0.68 12.71
N GLY A 7 -3.10 0.53 11.48
CA GLY A 7 -1.84 -0.13 11.22
C GLY A 7 -0.76 0.51 12.07
N GLN A 8 -0.24 -0.28 13.02
CA GLN A 8 0.89 -0.01 13.90
C GLN A 8 1.77 1.16 13.40
N GLU A 9 1.72 2.30 14.09
CA GLU A 9 2.60 3.44 13.83
C GLU A 9 4.05 2.99 14.00
N LYS A 10 4.70 2.67 12.89
CA LYS A 10 6.13 2.45 12.84
C LYS A 10 6.80 3.81 12.85
N THR A 11 7.32 4.20 14.01
CA THR A 11 8.12 5.42 14.20
C THR A 11 9.53 5.31 13.60
N GLU A 12 9.92 4.12 13.13
CA GLU A 12 11.24 3.86 12.56
C GLU A 12 11.17 3.71 11.04
N GLU A 13 12.12 4.36 10.36
CA GLU A 13 12.23 4.29 8.91
C GLU A 13 12.54 2.85 8.44
N PRO A 14 11.95 2.42 7.31
CA PRO A 14 12.25 1.11 6.75
C PRO A 14 13.72 1.02 6.34
N THR A 15 14.38 -0.05 6.76
CA THR A 15 15.78 -0.30 6.39
C THR A 15 15.98 -0.37 4.87
N SER A 16 17.18 -0.06 4.38
CA SER A 16 17.51 -0.12 2.95
C SER A 16 17.19 -1.47 2.30
N LYS A 17 17.32 -2.57 3.05
CA LYS A 17 16.94 -3.91 2.60
C LYS A 17 15.43 -4.04 2.40
N ARG A 18 14.61 -3.53 3.33
CA ARG A 18 13.14 -3.52 3.20
C ARG A 18 12.69 -2.68 2.01
N LEU A 19 13.30 -1.52 1.79
CA LEU A 19 12.98 -0.67 0.64
C LEU A 19 13.28 -1.36 -0.70
N GLN A 20 14.45 -2.00 -0.82
CA GLN A 20 14.78 -2.76 -2.02
C GLN A 20 13.85 -3.95 -2.24
N ASP A 21 13.50 -4.67 -1.17
CA ASP A 21 12.63 -5.84 -1.25
C ASP A 21 11.20 -5.45 -1.64
N SER A 22 10.65 -4.35 -1.10
CA SER A 22 9.35 -3.81 -1.51
C SER A 22 9.31 -3.41 -2.98
N LYS A 23 10.40 -2.78 -3.48
CA LYS A 23 10.54 -2.43 -4.91
C LYS A 23 10.63 -3.68 -5.80
N LYS A 24 11.42 -4.68 -5.40
CA LYS A 24 11.59 -5.94 -6.16
C LYS A 24 10.31 -6.78 -6.17
N LYS A 25 9.60 -6.85 -5.04
CA LYS A 25 8.34 -7.58 -4.91
C LYS A 25 7.17 -6.90 -5.60
N GLY A 26 7.32 -5.64 -6.02
CA GLY A 26 6.22 -4.85 -6.55
C GLY A 26 5.08 -4.74 -5.54
N GLN A 27 5.40 -4.41 -4.28
CA GLN A 27 4.39 -4.19 -3.24
C GLN A 27 3.60 -2.90 -3.53
N ILE A 28 2.69 -2.99 -4.50
CA ILE A 28 1.71 -1.97 -4.81
C ILE A 28 0.43 -2.42 -4.11
N ALA A 29 -0.15 -1.55 -3.28
CA ALA A 29 -1.46 -1.82 -2.69
C ALA A 29 -2.48 -1.94 -3.83
N ARG A 30 -2.94 -3.16 -4.10
CA ARG A 30 -3.92 -3.46 -5.14
C ARG A 30 -5.22 -3.83 -4.46
N SER A 31 -6.22 -2.97 -4.58
CA SER A 31 -7.58 -3.27 -4.14
C SER A 31 -8.55 -3.14 -5.33
N LYS A 32 -9.70 -3.81 -5.21
CA LYS A 32 -10.75 -3.73 -6.24
C LYS A 32 -11.21 -2.28 -6.42
N GLU A 33 -11.37 -1.57 -5.31
CA GLU A 33 -11.78 -0.16 -5.30
C GLU A 33 -10.71 0.76 -5.89
N LEU A 34 -9.41 0.53 -5.61
CA LEU A 34 -8.31 1.29 -6.23
C LEU A 34 -8.25 1.08 -7.75
N ASN A 35 -8.49 -0.15 -8.23
CA ASN A 35 -8.56 -0.42 -9.67
C ASN A 35 -9.75 0.33 -10.31
N THR A 36 -10.93 0.30 -9.68
CA THR A 36 -12.10 1.03 -10.18
C THR A 36 -11.82 2.54 -10.20
N MET A 37 -11.25 3.11 -9.13
CA MET A 37 -10.86 4.52 -9.08
C MET A 37 -9.90 4.89 -10.22
N ALA A 38 -8.88 4.07 -10.46
CA ALA A 38 -7.92 4.32 -11.54
C ALA A 38 -8.59 4.33 -12.91
N ILE A 39 -9.51 3.38 -13.18
CA ILE A 39 -10.27 3.34 -14.44
C ILE A 39 -11.15 4.58 -14.59
N THR A 40 -11.86 4.98 -13.53
CA THR A 40 -12.71 6.17 -13.56
C THR A 40 -11.92 7.46 -13.81
N LEU A 41 -10.71 7.57 -13.24
CA LEU A 41 -9.85 8.75 -13.45
C LEU A 41 -9.17 8.76 -14.83
N ILE A 42 -8.86 7.59 -15.40
CA ILE A 42 -8.17 7.48 -16.69
C ILE A 42 -9.15 7.50 -17.87
N GLY A 43 -10.36 6.96 -17.69
CA GLY A 43 -11.39 6.83 -18.72
C GLY A 43 -12.57 7.81 -18.60
N GLY A 44 -12.61 8.63 -17.54
CA GLY A 44 -13.56 9.72 -17.34
C GLY A 44 -13.10 11.02 -17.98
#